data_AF-A0A7C5Z6D8-F1
#
_entry.id   AF-A0A7C5Z6D8-F1
#
_cell.length_a   1.000
_cell.length_b   1.000
_cell.length_c   1.000
_cell.angle_alpha   90.00
_cell.angle_beta   90.00
_cell.angle_gamma   90.00
#
_symmetry.space_group_name_H-M   'P 1'
#
loop_
_entity.id
_entity.type
_entity.pdbx_description
1 polymer ?
#
loop_
_entity_poly.entity_id
_entity_poly.type
_entity_poly.pdbx_seq_one_letter_code
_entity_poly.pdbx_strand_id
1 'polypeptide(L)'
;MTKSIPVREYVQQIFVPLSRLAHEWEMHSAVPLSPSEERTMVREPARAIPEAIAQRIGKLRVLLVPYVACFESGDMVAFSNPEGEKHSAVWLEREDRIDLVLACRDLDAHDTGWEFLASVAELLRSRLTPEELGRYTNLLTEELEEGFAGEIDEEAYEAKQPLRRRSRWVKTGPLFLKYRDVSFASTCAEYMHGLWHDVQIRIGPEHLPVPVLRKRMNLMAEMFPPNPGYQVFADSEES
;
A
#
# COMPACT_ATOMS: atom_id res chain seq x y z
N MET A 1 -4.23 -0.38 34.26
CA MET A 1 -3.46 0.20 33.13
C MET A 1 -4.43 0.38 31.99
N THR A 2 -4.48 1.56 31.39
CA THR A 2 -5.39 1.91 30.31
C THR A 2 -5.21 0.89 29.17
N LYS A 3 -6.24 0.09 28.90
CA LYS A 3 -6.16 -1.07 27.98
C LYS A 3 -5.93 -0.66 26.52
N SER A 4 -6.25 0.59 26.20
CA SER A 4 -6.15 1.16 24.87
C SER A 4 -5.90 2.66 24.96
N ILE A 5 -5.32 3.23 23.90
CA ILE A 5 -4.99 4.66 23.77
C ILE A 5 -5.51 5.13 22.41
N PRO A 6 -6.24 6.25 22.31
CA PRO A 6 -6.65 6.78 21.01
C PRO A 6 -5.45 7.00 20.10
N VAL A 7 -5.54 6.60 18.83
CA VAL A 7 -4.41 6.72 17.89
C VAL A 7 -3.88 8.15 17.83
N ARG A 8 -4.77 9.14 17.82
CA ARG A 8 -4.43 10.58 17.86
C ARG A 8 -3.60 11.01 19.09
N GLU A 9 -3.78 10.35 20.23
CA GLU A 9 -3.03 10.62 21.47
C GLU A 9 -1.73 9.81 21.49
N TYR A 10 -1.78 8.58 20.97
CA TYR A 10 -0.62 7.71 20.88
C TYR A 10 0.50 8.32 20.04
N VAL A 11 0.19 8.83 18.84
CA VAL A 11 1.21 9.40 17.95
C VAL A 11 1.87 10.69 18.48
N GLN A 12 1.29 11.32 19.50
CA GLN A 12 1.84 12.53 20.13
C GLN A 12 2.89 12.20 21.21
N GLN A 13 3.04 10.93 21.58
CA GLN A 13 4.00 10.50 22.58
C GLN A 13 5.45 10.67 22.09
N ILE A 14 6.36 10.66 23.08
CA ILE A 14 7.80 10.64 22.83
C ILE A 14 8.22 9.18 22.72
N PHE A 15 8.77 8.79 21.57
CA PHE A 15 9.22 7.44 21.28
C PHE A 15 10.74 7.37 21.35
N VAL A 16 11.28 6.49 22.21
CA VAL A 16 12.72 6.27 22.36
C VAL A 16 12.98 4.77 22.57
N PRO A 17 13.93 4.14 21.85
CA PRO A 17 14.65 4.70 20.71
C PRO A 17 13.78 4.82 19.44
N LEU A 18 14.18 5.72 18.53
CA LEU A 18 13.73 5.73 17.15
C LEU A 18 14.83 5.11 16.28
N SER A 19 14.44 4.11 15.49
CA SER A 19 15.27 3.51 14.46
C SER A 19 15.08 4.24 13.14
N ARG A 20 16.13 4.29 12.31
CA ARG A 20 16.00 4.78 10.93
C ARG A 20 15.70 3.63 9.96
N LEU A 21 14.80 3.90 9.01
CA LEU A 21 14.52 3.10 7.82
C LEU A 21 15.18 3.75 6.60
N ALA A 22 14.95 3.20 5.41
CA ALA A 22 15.28 3.87 4.16
C ALA A 22 14.56 5.23 4.05
N HIS A 23 15.04 6.10 3.17
CA HIS A 23 14.47 7.44 2.92
C HIS A 23 14.45 8.38 4.14
N GLU A 24 15.34 8.14 5.11
CA GLU A 24 15.37 8.84 6.42
C GLU A 24 14.04 8.77 7.19
N TRP A 25 13.22 7.75 6.91
CA TRP A 25 12.01 7.48 7.68
C TRP A 25 12.32 6.94 9.06
N GLU A 26 11.42 7.19 9.99
CA GLU A 26 11.57 6.80 11.39
C GLU A 26 10.72 5.56 11.71
N MET A 27 11.17 4.79 12.68
CA MET A 27 10.49 3.60 13.16
C MET A 27 10.54 3.51 14.68
N HIS A 28 9.42 3.15 15.29
CA HIS A 28 9.35 2.67 16.67
C HIS A 28 8.50 1.39 16.74
N SER A 29 8.80 0.53 17.72
CA SER A 29 7.98 -0.64 18.02
C SER A 29 7.57 -0.66 19.48
N ALA A 30 6.27 -0.76 19.72
CA ALA A 30 5.68 -0.94 21.04
C ALA A 30 5.69 -2.40 21.51
N VAL A 31 6.15 -3.31 20.64
CA VAL A 31 6.33 -4.74 20.94
C VAL A 31 7.79 -5.15 20.74
N PRO A 32 8.30 -6.14 21.48
CA PRO A 32 9.59 -6.73 21.17
C PRO A 32 9.49 -7.46 19.82
N LEU A 33 10.45 -7.17 18.93
CA LEU A 33 10.59 -7.82 17.63
C LEU A 33 11.96 -8.50 17.56
N SER A 34 11.99 -9.68 16.96
CA SER A 34 13.25 -10.28 16.53
C SER A 34 13.85 -9.47 15.35
N PRO A 35 15.17 -9.53 15.14
CA PRO A 35 15.79 -8.89 13.99
C PRO A 35 15.28 -9.38 12.62
N SER A 36 14.73 -10.60 12.55
CA SER A 36 14.07 -11.12 11.34
C SER A 36 12.70 -10.48 11.14
N GLU A 37 11.87 -10.41 12.19
CA GLU A 37 10.55 -9.77 12.09
C GLU A 37 10.68 -8.31 11.69
N GLU A 38 11.51 -7.53 12.39
CA GLU A 38 11.72 -6.11 12.07
C GLU A 38 12.17 -5.90 10.62
N ARG A 39 13.03 -6.79 10.13
CA ARG A 39 13.58 -6.72 8.78
C ARG A 39 12.50 -6.98 7.72
N THR A 40 11.73 -8.07 7.88
CA THR A 40 10.67 -8.46 6.95
C THR A 40 9.47 -7.52 7.03
N MET A 41 9.10 -7.04 8.22
CA MET A 41 7.93 -6.16 8.41
C MET A 41 8.14 -4.76 7.83
N VAL A 42 9.32 -4.15 7.97
CA VAL A 42 9.48 -2.74 7.59
C VAL A 42 10.80 -2.39 6.94
N ARG A 43 11.92 -3.04 7.25
CA ARG A 43 13.22 -2.59 6.70
C ARG A 43 13.40 -2.94 5.24
N GLU A 44 13.12 -4.18 4.85
CA GLU A 44 13.22 -4.61 3.46
C GLU A 44 12.11 -4.00 2.61
N PRO A 45 10.83 -3.99 3.03
CA PRO A 45 9.79 -3.26 2.33
C PRO A 45 10.12 -1.78 2.14
N ALA A 46 10.62 -1.09 3.18
CA ALA A 46 10.99 0.33 3.06
C ALA A 46 12.07 0.57 2.00
N ARG A 47 13.04 -0.35 1.84
CA ARG A 47 14.10 -0.22 0.82
C ARG A 47 13.60 -0.47 -0.59
N ALA A 48 12.55 -1.28 -0.73
CA ALA A 48 11.93 -1.59 -2.01
C ALA A 48 11.10 -0.42 -2.56
N ILE A 49 10.66 0.49 -1.68
CA ILE A 49 9.92 1.69 -2.10
C ILE A 49 10.84 2.58 -2.95
N PRO A 50 10.44 2.94 -4.18
CA PRO A 50 11.16 3.90 -5.01
C PRO A 50 11.37 5.24 -4.29
N GLU A 51 12.57 5.81 -4.42
CA GLU A 51 12.91 7.13 -3.89
C GLU A 51 11.93 8.21 -4.37
N ALA A 52 11.47 8.12 -5.63
CA ALA A 52 10.47 9.03 -6.19
C ALA A 52 9.12 8.97 -5.44
N ILE A 53 8.70 7.79 -4.97
CA ILE A 53 7.49 7.64 -4.14
C ILE A 53 7.75 8.22 -2.76
N ALA A 54 8.86 7.84 -2.12
CA ALA A 54 9.20 8.29 -0.78
C ALA A 54 9.28 9.82 -0.67
N GLN A 55 9.83 10.50 -1.69
CA GLN A 55 9.87 11.96 -1.76
C GLN A 55 8.49 12.62 -1.82
N ARG A 56 7.50 11.99 -2.47
CA ARG A 56 6.11 12.49 -2.51
C ARG A 56 5.42 12.33 -1.16
N ILE A 57 5.69 11.22 -0.47
CA ILE A 57 5.19 10.97 0.88
C ILE A 57 5.80 11.97 1.87
N GLY A 58 7.09 12.27 1.73
CA GLY A 58 7.81 13.16 2.63
C GLY A 58 8.25 12.44 3.91
N LYS A 59 8.13 13.12 5.06
CA LYS A 59 8.54 12.54 6.34
C LYS A 59 7.50 11.54 6.82
N LEU A 60 7.93 10.30 7.04
CA LEU A 60 7.10 9.22 7.58
C LEU A 60 7.72 8.67 8.86
N ARG A 61 6.87 8.39 9.85
CA ARG A 61 7.21 7.61 11.03
C ARG A 61 6.28 6.41 11.13
N VAL A 62 6.86 5.21 11.17
CA VAL A 62 6.15 3.95 11.32
C VAL A 62 6.16 3.54 12.79
N LEU A 63 4.97 3.28 13.35
CA LEU A 63 4.76 2.87 14.73
C LEU A 63 4.14 1.47 14.75
N LEU A 64 4.96 0.46 15.03
CA LEU A 64 4.48 -0.91 15.18
C LEU A 64 3.81 -1.07 16.53
N VAL A 65 2.55 -1.49 16.51
CA VAL A 65 1.72 -1.69 17.70
C VAL A 65 1.13 -3.11 17.72
N PRO A 66 0.72 -3.62 18.89
CA PRO A 66 0.11 -4.94 18.95
C PRO A 66 -1.17 -5.03 18.09
N TYR A 67 -2.09 -4.10 18.31
CA TYR A 67 -3.40 -4.08 17.66
C TYR A 67 -3.87 -2.64 17.45
N VAL A 68 -4.62 -2.42 16.37
CA VAL A 68 -5.45 -1.23 16.18
C VAL A 68 -6.90 -1.66 16.24
N ALA A 69 -7.58 -1.32 17.32
CA ALA A 69 -9.00 -1.62 17.54
C ALA A 69 -9.87 -0.54 16.89
N CYS A 70 -10.86 -0.97 16.11
CA CYS A 70 -11.85 -0.09 15.50
C CYS A 70 -13.03 0.09 16.46
N PHE A 71 -13.38 1.34 16.76
CA PHE A 71 -14.56 1.70 17.53
C PHE A 71 -15.31 2.84 16.85
N GLU A 72 -16.61 2.98 17.13
CA GLU A 72 -17.41 4.11 16.63
C GLU A 72 -16.83 5.49 17.05
N SER A 73 -16.12 5.54 18.17
CA SER A 73 -15.45 6.75 18.68
C SER A 73 -14.11 7.06 17.98
N GLY A 74 -13.67 6.20 17.07
CA GLY A 74 -12.40 6.26 16.37
C GLY A 74 -11.40 5.18 16.81
N ASP A 75 -10.28 5.12 16.08
CA ASP A 75 -9.28 4.07 16.24
C ASP A 75 -8.46 4.18 17.52
N MET A 76 -8.17 3.03 18.11
CA MET A 76 -7.46 2.90 19.37
C MET A 76 -6.28 1.92 19.24
N VAL A 77 -5.10 2.32 19.69
CA VAL A 77 -3.98 1.39 19.92
C VAL A 77 -4.31 0.55 21.15
N ALA A 78 -4.42 -0.77 20.98
CA ALA A 78 -4.72 -1.70 22.06
C ALA A 78 -3.52 -2.61 22.36
N PHE A 79 -3.21 -2.78 23.65
CA PHE A 79 -2.08 -3.61 24.11
C PHE A 79 -2.49 -5.05 24.49
N SER A 80 -3.78 -5.34 24.39
CA SER A 80 -4.38 -6.66 24.49
C SER A 80 -5.30 -6.87 23.30
N ASN A 81 -5.48 -8.12 22.88
CA ASN A 81 -6.36 -8.46 21.75
C ASN A 81 -7.76 -7.85 21.96
N PRO A 82 -8.19 -6.88 21.14
CA PRO A 82 -9.48 -6.23 21.30
C PRO A 82 -10.62 -7.15 20.86
N GLU A 83 -11.78 -7.01 21.50
CA GLU A 83 -13.03 -7.61 21.02
C GLU A 83 -13.56 -6.76 19.86
N GLY A 84 -13.93 -7.38 18.74
CA GLY A 84 -14.55 -6.70 17.59
C GLY A 84 -13.59 -6.47 16.41
N GLU A 85 -13.93 -5.46 15.61
CA GLU A 85 -13.23 -5.11 14.37
C GLU A 85 -11.85 -4.48 14.67
N LYS A 86 -10.92 -4.71 13.74
CA LYS A 86 -9.54 -4.27 13.83
C LYS A 86 -9.07 -3.74 12.49
N HIS A 87 -8.14 -2.82 12.54
CA HIS A 87 -7.38 -2.38 11.38
C HIS A 87 -5.98 -2.97 11.39
N SER A 88 -5.49 -3.36 10.22
CA SER A 88 -4.08 -3.70 10.00
C SER A 88 -3.20 -2.46 10.06
N ALA A 89 -3.67 -1.34 9.51
CA ALA A 89 -2.97 -0.07 9.50
C ALA A 89 -3.94 1.11 9.59
N VAL A 90 -3.48 2.20 10.20
CA VAL A 90 -4.11 3.52 10.20
C VAL A 90 -3.04 4.60 10.18
N TRP A 91 -3.33 5.79 9.67
CA TRP A 91 -2.36 6.88 9.69
C TRP A 91 -2.98 8.22 10.06
N LEU A 92 -2.11 9.12 10.52
CA LEU A 92 -2.44 10.51 10.78
C LEU A 92 -1.47 11.40 10.00
N GLU A 93 -2.01 12.22 9.12
CA GLU A 93 -1.25 13.26 8.43
C GLU A 93 -1.16 14.52 9.32
N ARG A 94 0.07 14.96 9.60
CA ARG A 94 0.36 16.22 10.31
C ARG A 94 1.11 17.15 9.38
N GLU A 95 1.18 18.43 9.74
CA GLU A 95 1.86 19.45 8.93
C GLU A 95 3.34 19.12 8.64
N ASP A 96 4.02 18.41 9.55
CA ASP A 96 5.45 18.12 9.46
C ASP A 96 5.78 16.66 9.09
N ARG A 97 4.85 15.72 9.24
CA ARG A 97 5.08 14.28 8.97
C ARG A 97 3.77 13.50 8.89
N ILE A 98 3.88 12.26 8.42
CA ILE A 98 2.84 11.24 8.54
C ILE A 98 3.24 10.27 9.66
N ASP A 99 2.30 9.97 10.54
CA ASP A 99 2.43 8.92 11.55
C ASP A 99 1.61 7.71 11.11
N LEU A 100 2.28 6.67 10.59
CA LEU A 100 1.66 5.40 10.20
C LEU A 100 1.72 4.41 11.37
N VAL A 101 0.56 3.96 11.83
CA VAL A 101 0.41 2.97 12.90
C VAL A 101 0.06 1.63 12.28
N LEU A 102 0.89 0.63 12.54
CA LEU A 102 0.81 -0.68 11.89
C LEU A 102 0.68 -1.78 12.95
N ALA A 103 -0.42 -2.53 12.89
CA ALA A 103 -0.69 -3.66 13.78
C ALA A 103 0.11 -4.90 13.33
N CYS A 104 0.79 -5.56 14.27
CA CYS A 104 1.73 -6.64 13.91
C CYS A 104 1.54 -7.95 14.71
N ARG A 105 0.44 -8.12 15.46
CA ARG A 105 0.17 -9.36 16.23
C ARG A 105 -0.85 -10.30 15.59
N ASP A 106 -1.74 -9.80 14.74
CA ASP A 106 -2.72 -10.62 14.02
C ASP A 106 -2.22 -11.08 12.64
N LEU A 107 -1.11 -10.51 12.19
CA LEU A 107 -0.48 -10.77 10.90
C LEU A 107 0.88 -11.41 11.12
N ASP A 108 1.33 -12.20 10.14
CA ASP A 108 2.73 -12.60 10.12
C ASP A 108 3.63 -11.44 9.67
N ALA A 109 4.95 -11.65 9.71
CA ALA A 109 5.91 -10.61 9.39
C ALA A 109 5.84 -10.16 7.92
N HIS A 110 5.47 -11.07 7.01
CA HIS A 110 5.34 -10.77 5.59
C HIS A 110 4.08 -9.97 5.32
N ASP A 111 2.94 -10.41 5.86
CA ASP A 111 1.66 -9.73 5.74
C ASP A 111 1.72 -8.33 6.33
N THR A 112 2.39 -8.14 7.47
CA THR A 112 2.63 -6.81 8.05
C THR A 112 3.44 -5.92 7.08
N GLY A 113 4.43 -6.49 6.39
CA GLY A 113 5.22 -5.79 5.37
C GLY A 113 4.40 -5.42 4.14
N TRP A 114 3.50 -6.30 3.71
CA TRP A 114 2.51 -6.00 2.67
C TRP A 114 1.61 -4.82 3.06
N GLU A 115 1.03 -4.84 4.27
CA GLU A 115 0.17 -3.76 4.78
C GLU A 115 0.89 -2.41 4.85
N PHE A 116 2.18 -2.41 5.16
CA PHE A 116 3.01 -1.21 5.07
C PHE A 116 3.11 -0.68 3.64
N LEU A 117 3.36 -1.54 2.64
CA LEU A 117 3.41 -1.15 1.23
C LEU A 117 2.04 -0.67 0.72
N ALA A 118 0.96 -1.34 1.09
CA ALA A 118 -0.41 -0.94 0.76
C ALA A 118 -0.73 0.45 1.33
N SER A 119 -0.40 0.70 2.59
CA SER A 119 -0.57 2.02 3.23
C SER A 119 0.19 3.12 2.50
N VAL A 120 1.43 2.86 2.06
CA VAL A 120 2.23 3.81 1.28
C VAL A 120 1.60 4.07 -0.09
N ALA A 121 1.08 3.05 -0.76
CA ALA A 121 0.39 3.19 -2.05
C ALA A 121 -0.88 4.05 -1.94
N GLU A 122 -1.67 3.85 -0.89
CA GLU A 122 -2.85 4.67 -0.60
C GLU A 122 -2.49 6.13 -0.32
N LEU A 123 -1.46 6.37 0.50
CA LEU A 123 -0.93 7.71 0.76
C LEU A 123 -0.43 8.39 -0.53
N LEU A 124 0.21 7.63 -1.43
CA LEU A 124 0.70 8.16 -2.70
C LEU A 124 -0.46 8.57 -3.61
N ARG A 125 -1.58 7.85 -3.61
CA ARG A 125 -2.71 8.12 -4.52
C ARG A 125 -3.15 9.58 -4.45
N SER A 126 -3.31 10.15 -3.26
CA SER A 126 -3.74 11.55 -3.09
C SER A 126 -2.68 12.59 -3.50
N ARG A 127 -1.44 12.15 -3.73
CA ARG A 127 -0.27 12.98 -4.05
C ARG A 127 0.15 12.90 -5.52
N LEU A 128 -0.57 12.13 -6.34
CA LEU A 128 -0.37 12.08 -7.78
C LEU A 128 -0.65 13.43 -8.44
N THR A 129 0.20 13.78 -9.39
CA THR A 129 -0.06 14.88 -10.31
C THR A 129 -1.25 14.57 -11.23
N PRO A 130 -1.90 15.60 -11.81
CA PRO A 130 -2.95 15.38 -12.80
C PRO A 130 -2.50 14.58 -14.02
N GLU A 131 -1.23 14.70 -14.41
CA GLU A 131 -0.65 13.97 -15.53
C GLU A 131 -0.50 12.47 -15.22
N GLU A 132 0.13 12.12 -14.10
CA GLU A 132 0.28 10.72 -13.65
C GLU A 132 -1.10 10.04 -13.51
N LEU A 133 -2.05 10.76 -12.89
CA LEU A 133 -3.42 10.28 -12.76
C LEU A 133 -4.12 10.10 -14.12
N GLY A 134 -3.84 10.99 -15.07
CA GLY A 134 -4.34 10.92 -16.45
C GLY A 134 -3.79 9.71 -17.21
N ARG A 135 -2.49 9.43 -17.08
CA ARG A 135 -1.84 8.24 -17.68
C ARG A 135 -2.48 6.95 -17.17
N TYR A 136 -2.64 6.83 -15.85
CA TYR A 136 -3.28 5.65 -15.26
C TYR A 136 -4.77 5.54 -15.63
N THR A 137 -5.48 6.66 -15.69
CA THR A 137 -6.89 6.71 -16.16
C THR A 137 -7.03 6.22 -17.60
N ASN A 138 -6.10 6.58 -18.49
CA ASN A 138 -6.10 6.12 -19.87
C ASN A 138 -5.83 4.62 -19.95
N LEU A 139 -4.85 4.11 -19.19
CA LEU A 139 -4.56 2.68 -19.10
C LEU A 139 -5.82 1.88 -18.72
N LEU A 140 -6.51 2.26 -17.65
CA LEU A 140 -7.73 1.58 -17.21
C LEU A 140 -8.88 1.70 -18.22
N THR A 141 -8.94 2.81 -18.97
CA THR A 141 -9.94 2.95 -20.03
C THR A 141 -9.71 1.90 -21.11
N GLU A 142 -8.48 1.80 -21.61
CA GLU A 142 -8.12 0.84 -22.65
C GLU A 142 -8.44 -0.59 -22.18
N GLU A 143 -8.09 -0.94 -20.94
CA GLU A 143 -8.39 -2.25 -20.37
C GLU A 143 -9.90 -2.56 -20.28
N LEU A 144 -10.72 -1.56 -19.94
CA LEU A 144 -12.18 -1.70 -19.88
C LEU A 144 -12.81 -1.79 -21.27
N GLU A 145 -12.29 -1.05 -22.26
CA GLU A 145 -12.73 -1.10 -23.66
C GLU A 145 -12.37 -2.45 -24.31
N GLU A 146 -11.22 -3.01 -23.98
CA GLU A 146 -10.80 -4.37 -24.38
C GLU A 146 -11.55 -5.48 -23.63
N GLY A 147 -12.26 -5.14 -22.55
CA GLY A 147 -13.18 -6.03 -21.85
C GLY A 147 -12.52 -6.97 -20.83
N PHE A 148 -11.30 -6.68 -20.36
CA PHE A 148 -10.63 -7.51 -19.35
C PHE A 148 -11.42 -7.56 -18.04
N ALA A 149 -11.64 -8.79 -17.55
CA ALA A 149 -12.49 -9.06 -16.39
C ALA A 149 -11.77 -8.91 -15.05
N GLY A 150 -10.56 -9.45 -14.96
CA GLY A 150 -9.84 -9.60 -13.71
C GLY A 150 -9.20 -8.30 -13.19
N GLU A 151 -8.63 -8.40 -12.00
CA GLU A 151 -7.87 -7.38 -11.29
C GLU A 151 -6.72 -7.99 -10.47
N ILE A 152 -5.86 -7.12 -9.91
CA ILE A 152 -4.78 -7.53 -9.00
C ILE A 152 -5.34 -7.87 -7.62
N ASP A 153 -6.27 -7.04 -7.15
CA ASP A 153 -6.86 -7.09 -5.81
C ASP A 153 -8.38 -7.27 -5.85
N GLU A 154 -8.95 -7.86 -4.79
CA GLU A 154 -10.38 -8.14 -4.67
C GLU A 154 -11.22 -6.85 -4.59
N GLU A 155 -10.80 -5.82 -3.86
CA GLU A 155 -11.55 -4.56 -3.78
C GLU A 155 -11.56 -3.86 -5.14
N ALA A 156 -10.43 -3.89 -5.85
CA ALA A 156 -10.35 -3.36 -7.20
C ALA A 156 -11.26 -4.14 -8.16
N TYR A 157 -11.29 -5.48 -8.03
CA TYR A 157 -12.18 -6.35 -8.80
C TYR A 157 -13.64 -6.00 -8.56
N GLU A 158 -14.05 -5.85 -7.30
CA GLU A 158 -15.41 -5.48 -6.93
C GLU A 158 -15.80 -4.09 -7.46
N ALA A 159 -14.91 -3.11 -7.31
CA ALA A 159 -15.12 -1.75 -7.81
C ALA A 159 -15.27 -1.69 -9.34
N LYS A 160 -14.64 -2.63 -10.07
CA LYS A 160 -14.73 -2.78 -11.52
C LYS A 160 -16.08 -3.33 -11.98
N GLN A 161 -16.71 -4.22 -11.21
CA GLN A 161 -17.91 -4.96 -11.68
C GLN A 161 -19.08 -4.05 -12.09
N PRO A 162 -19.44 -2.98 -11.36
CA PRO A 162 -20.48 -2.06 -11.78
C PRO A 162 -20.22 -1.38 -13.13
N LEU A 163 -18.95 -1.15 -13.48
CA LEU A 163 -18.56 -0.56 -14.77
C LEU A 163 -18.76 -1.55 -15.91
N ARG A 164 -18.39 -2.82 -15.70
CA ARG A 164 -18.55 -3.90 -16.69
C ARG A 164 -20.00 -4.25 -16.98
N ARG A 165 -20.88 -4.14 -15.97
CA ARG A 165 -22.33 -4.39 -16.14
C ARG A 165 -23.06 -3.31 -16.93
N ARG A 166 -22.44 -2.13 -17.12
CA ARG A 166 -23.03 -1.00 -17.84
C ARG A 166 -22.49 -0.94 -19.26
N SER A 167 -23.37 -0.78 -20.23
CA SER A 167 -22.99 -0.57 -21.63
C SER A 167 -22.27 0.76 -21.88
N ARG A 168 -22.45 1.73 -20.99
CA ARG A 168 -21.77 3.03 -21.01
C ARG A 168 -21.42 3.47 -19.60
N TRP A 169 -20.19 3.95 -19.43
CA TRP A 169 -19.69 4.59 -18.22
C TRP A 169 -18.91 5.85 -18.63
N VAL A 170 -18.65 6.73 -17.66
CA VAL A 170 -17.98 8.01 -17.90
C VAL A 170 -16.70 8.04 -17.08
N LYS A 171 -15.57 8.40 -17.70
CA LYS A 171 -14.23 8.47 -17.07
C LYS A 171 -14.17 9.39 -15.84
N THR A 172 -15.06 10.38 -15.77
CA THR A 172 -15.18 11.30 -14.63
C THR A 172 -16.32 10.94 -13.67
N GLY A 173 -17.03 9.84 -13.93
CA GLY A 173 -18.16 9.40 -13.11
C GLY A 173 -17.69 8.73 -11.81
N PRO A 174 -18.49 8.81 -10.73
CA PRO A 174 -18.08 8.38 -9.39
C PRO A 174 -17.67 6.90 -9.31
N LEU A 175 -18.32 6.01 -10.06
CA LEU A 175 -17.94 4.59 -10.11
C LEU A 175 -16.56 4.38 -10.73
N PHE A 176 -16.24 5.12 -11.79
CA PHE A 176 -14.93 5.01 -12.44
C PHE A 176 -13.84 5.62 -11.55
N LEU A 177 -14.13 6.76 -10.91
CA LEU A 177 -13.18 7.39 -9.98
C LEU A 177 -12.87 6.47 -8.80
N LYS A 178 -13.89 5.83 -8.19
CA LYS A 178 -13.68 4.83 -7.13
C LYS A 178 -12.79 3.68 -7.62
N TYR A 179 -13.15 3.07 -8.75
CA TYR A 179 -12.38 1.96 -9.32
C TYR A 179 -10.93 2.36 -9.62
N ARG A 180 -10.71 3.51 -10.26
CA ARG A 180 -9.36 4.00 -10.56
C ARG A 180 -8.51 4.16 -9.31
N ASP A 181 -9.10 4.67 -8.23
CA ASP A 181 -8.35 5.00 -7.02
C ASP A 181 -7.91 3.71 -6.29
N VAL A 182 -8.81 2.74 -6.14
CA VAL A 182 -8.51 1.41 -5.55
C VAL A 182 -7.57 0.60 -6.45
N SER A 183 -7.81 0.61 -7.76
CA SER A 183 -6.97 -0.08 -8.75
C SER A 183 -5.55 0.49 -8.76
N PHE A 184 -5.39 1.81 -8.65
CA PHE A 184 -4.08 2.44 -8.54
C PHE A 184 -3.35 2.00 -7.28
N ALA A 185 -4.00 2.09 -6.11
CA ALA A 185 -3.39 1.74 -4.83
C ALA A 185 -2.90 0.28 -4.82
N SER A 186 -3.77 -0.66 -5.20
CA SER A 186 -3.41 -2.08 -5.34
C SER A 186 -2.28 -2.32 -6.35
N THR A 187 -2.33 -1.67 -7.52
CA THR A 187 -1.26 -1.78 -8.52
C THR A 187 0.08 -1.25 -8.01
N CYS A 188 0.07 -0.12 -7.28
CA CYS A 188 1.27 0.48 -6.73
C CYS A 188 1.84 -0.36 -5.57
N ALA A 189 0.98 -0.95 -4.73
CA ALA A 189 1.38 -1.87 -3.68
C ALA A 189 2.06 -3.12 -4.28
N GLU A 190 1.44 -3.75 -5.28
CA GLU A 190 1.98 -4.91 -6.00
C GLU A 190 3.31 -4.58 -6.69
N TYR A 191 3.44 -3.38 -7.26
CA TYR A 191 4.68 -2.90 -7.85
C TYR A 191 5.82 -2.83 -6.83
N MET A 192 5.59 -2.23 -5.66
CA MET A 192 6.59 -2.16 -4.59
C MET A 192 6.88 -3.54 -3.99
N HIS A 193 5.87 -4.41 -3.93
CA HIS A 193 6.01 -5.79 -3.46
C HIS A 193 6.90 -6.61 -4.40
N GLY A 194 6.71 -6.49 -5.71
CA GLY A 194 7.59 -7.08 -6.72
C GLY A 194 9.02 -6.55 -6.72
N LEU A 195 9.26 -5.34 -6.20
CA LEU A 195 10.61 -4.83 -5.93
C LEU A 195 11.20 -5.44 -4.65
N TRP A 196 10.37 -5.75 -3.65
CA TRP A 196 10.85 -6.31 -2.39
C TRP A 196 11.34 -7.74 -2.56
N HIS A 197 10.59 -8.59 -3.27
CA HIS A 197 11.02 -9.95 -3.61
C HIS A 197 10.20 -10.52 -4.77
N ASP A 198 10.59 -11.71 -5.25
CA ASP A 198 9.85 -12.43 -6.29
C ASP A 198 8.43 -12.76 -5.83
N VAL A 199 7.43 -12.32 -6.60
CA VAL A 199 6.01 -12.58 -6.35
C VAL A 199 5.49 -13.60 -7.37
N GLN A 200 4.74 -14.59 -6.89
CA GLN A 200 4.05 -15.53 -7.77
C GLN A 200 2.86 -14.84 -8.43
N ILE A 201 2.89 -14.75 -9.76
CA ILE A 201 1.77 -14.17 -10.52
C ILE A 201 0.55 -15.10 -10.41
N ARG A 202 -0.54 -14.56 -9.85
CA ARG A 202 -1.82 -15.26 -9.79
C ARG A 202 -2.46 -15.32 -11.19
N ILE A 203 -3.03 -16.47 -11.52
CA ILE A 203 -3.66 -16.73 -12.83
C ILE A 203 -5.08 -17.23 -12.59
N GLY A 204 -6.05 -16.67 -13.30
CA GLY A 204 -7.47 -17.03 -13.17
C GLY A 204 -8.35 -15.99 -13.85
N PRO A 205 -9.64 -16.29 -14.09
CA PRO A 205 -10.59 -15.34 -14.68
C PRO A 205 -10.80 -14.06 -13.85
N GLU A 206 -10.56 -14.13 -12.55
CA GLU A 206 -10.59 -13.03 -11.58
C GLU A 206 -9.28 -12.22 -11.56
N HIS A 207 -8.19 -12.74 -12.13
CA HIS A 207 -6.89 -12.10 -12.16
C HIS A 207 -6.58 -11.44 -13.51
N LEU A 208 -5.74 -10.40 -13.51
CA LEU A 208 -5.30 -9.78 -14.75
C LEU A 208 -4.47 -10.75 -15.60
N PRO A 209 -4.68 -10.79 -16.93
CA PRO A 209 -3.76 -11.48 -17.82
C PRO A 209 -2.35 -10.89 -17.69
N VAL A 210 -1.33 -11.75 -17.75
CA VAL A 210 0.09 -11.36 -17.58
C VAL A 210 0.51 -10.17 -18.45
N PRO A 211 0.15 -10.08 -19.76
CA PRO A 211 0.51 -8.92 -20.56
C PRO A 211 -0.09 -7.60 -20.06
N VAL A 212 -1.31 -7.64 -19.51
CA VAL A 212 -2.01 -6.48 -18.95
C VAL A 212 -1.37 -6.06 -17.63
N LEU A 213 -1.11 -7.03 -16.75
CA LEU A 213 -0.35 -6.81 -15.51
C LEU A 213 1.02 -6.19 -15.81
N ARG A 214 1.73 -6.70 -16.80
CA ARG A 214 3.04 -6.17 -17.23
C ARG A 214 2.95 -4.72 -17.68
N LYS A 215 1.90 -4.35 -18.44
CA LYS A 215 1.68 -2.96 -18.87
C LYS A 215 1.47 -2.02 -17.67
N ARG A 216 0.74 -2.47 -16.63
CA ARG A 216 0.59 -1.72 -15.37
C ARG A 216 1.90 -1.53 -14.63
N MET A 217 2.69 -2.61 -14.46
CA MET A 217 3.99 -2.54 -13.78
C MET A 217 4.99 -1.66 -14.54
N ASN A 218 5.01 -1.72 -15.88
CA ASN A 218 5.83 -0.84 -16.70
C ASN A 218 5.44 0.62 -16.50
N LEU A 219 4.14 0.94 -16.47
CA LEU A 219 3.67 2.29 -16.20
C LEU A 219 4.09 2.75 -14.79
N MET A 220 4.03 1.88 -13.77
CA MET A 220 4.53 2.21 -12.44
C MET A 220 6.03 2.51 -12.45
N ALA A 221 6.84 1.69 -13.12
CA ALA A 221 8.28 1.90 -13.25
C ALA A 221 8.64 3.17 -14.03
N GLU A 222 7.82 3.55 -15.03
CA GLU A 222 7.99 4.80 -15.76
C GLU A 222 7.64 6.04 -14.92
N MET A 223 6.61 5.96 -14.08
CA MET A 223 6.22 7.07 -13.19
C MET A 223 7.11 7.17 -11.95
N PHE A 224 7.56 6.01 -11.44
CA PHE A 224 8.31 5.87 -10.20
C PHE A 224 9.46 4.87 -10.41
N PRO A 225 10.58 5.30 -11.00
CA PRO A 225 11.69 4.40 -11.31
C PRO A 225 12.21 3.65 -10.07
N PRO A 226 12.50 2.34 -10.18
CA PRO A 226 13.09 1.57 -9.08
C PRO A 226 14.39 2.19 -8.56
N ASN A 227 14.68 1.93 -7.29
CA ASN A 227 16.00 2.26 -6.72
C ASN A 227 17.11 1.45 -7.44
N PRO A 228 18.35 1.95 -7.50
CA PRO A 228 19.47 1.20 -8.09
C PRO A 228 19.59 -0.22 -7.50
N GLY A 229 19.67 -1.22 -8.38
CA GLY A 229 19.76 -2.64 -7.98
C GLY A 229 18.41 -3.35 -7.83
N TYR A 230 17.29 -2.64 -8.02
CA TYR A 230 15.95 -3.22 -7.99
C TYR A 230 15.33 -3.22 -9.40
N GLN A 231 14.61 -4.29 -9.73
CA GLN A 231 13.88 -4.44 -10.99
C GLN A 231 12.62 -5.28 -10.73
N VAL A 232 11.49 -4.92 -11.34
CA VAL A 232 10.23 -5.70 -11.21
C VAL A 232 10.17 -6.88 -12.16
N PHE A 233 10.83 -6.77 -13.30
CA PHE A 233 10.99 -7.87 -14.23
C PHE A 233 12.46 -8.21 -14.30
N ALA A 234 12.79 -9.49 -14.16
CA ALA A 234 14.08 -9.97 -14.61
C ALA A 234 14.25 -9.59 -16.09
N ASP A 235 15.44 -9.18 -16.48
CA ASP A 235 15.80 -9.03 -17.89
C ASP A 235 15.35 -10.30 -18.60
N SER A 236 14.48 -10.16 -19.60
CA SER A 236 14.12 -11.28 -20.45
C SER A 236 15.41 -11.87 -20.99
N GLU A 237 15.73 -13.11 -20.61
CA GLU A 237 16.65 -13.91 -21.41
C GLU A 237 16.05 -13.93 -22.80
N GLU A 238 16.59 -13.11 -23.71
CA GLU A 238 16.34 -13.24 -25.13
C GLU A 238 16.69 -14.68 -25.50
N SER A 239 15.67 -15.47 -25.80
CA SER A 239 15.78 -16.79 -26.41
C SER A 239 14.74 -16.89 -27.51
#